data_AF-A0A4Q3BQW0-F1
#
_entry.id   AF-A0A4Q3BQW0-F1
#
_cell.length_a   1.000
_cell.length_b   1.000
_cell.length_c   1.000
_cell.angle_alpha   90.00
_cell.angle_beta   90.00
_cell.angle_gamma   90.00
#
_symmetry.space_group_name_H-M   'P 1'
#
loop_
_entity.id
_entity.type
_entity.pdbx_description
1 polymer ?
#
loop_
_entity_poly.entity_id
_entity_poly.type
_entity_poly.pdbx_seq_one_letter_code
_entity_poly.pdbx_strand_id
1 'polypeptide(L)'
;MGQRVRRFTKKFFIYCNIIAGIFFLLGCYGYLFNPEKFWFIGLLTLVSFYFLLILLGFIFFWLIAKPFYSFISIVILLLAWVPLKHLVKARISHTFELKKAGNTIRVMSWNVEHFKIAEHKKHPEQKLQMLALINNYNPDIACFQEMVASDKNPQAINNIEGFMKELKMPYYYYSYNSKIDYDNDHRFGIIILSKFPLVNKMTVSHSPNDYNSIFQ
;
A
#
# COMPACT_ATOMS: atom_id res chain seq x y z
N MET A 1 44.29 2.82 31.02
CA MET A 1 43.73 2.54 29.67
C MET A 1 42.19 2.45 29.66
N GLY A 2 41.57 1.58 30.49
CA GLY A 2 40.13 1.25 30.40
C GLY A 2 39.11 2.39 30.58
N GLN A 3 39.40 3.40 31.41
CA GLN A 3 38.46 4.52 31.59
C GLN A 3 38.32 5.43 30.36
N ARG A 4 39.41 5.62 29.59
CA ARG A 4 39.38 6.41 28.35
C ARG A 4 38.60 5.68 27.25
N VAL A 5 38.81 4.36 27.11
CA VAL A 5 38.06 3.51 26.19
C VAL A 5 36.56 3.53 26.53
N ARG A 6 36.20 3.33 27.81
CA ARG A 6 34.79 3.39 28.25
C ARG A 6 34.12 4.73 27.93
N ARG A 7 34.82 5.86 28.13
CA ARG A 7 34.31 7.19 27.80
C ARG A 7 34.14 7.39 26.29
N PHE A 8 35.08 6.91 25.48
CA PHE A 8 35.01 6.99 24.02
C PHE A 8 33.85 6.16 23.48
N THR A 9 33.77 4.87 23.84
CA THR A 9 32.69 3.96 23.43
C THR A 9 31.31 4.52 23.79
N LYS A 10 31.17 5.08 25.01
CA LYS A 10 29.92 5.73 25.43
C LYS A 10 29.54 6.90 24.52
N LYS A 11 30.49 7.82 24.24
CA LYS A 11 30.21 8.97 23.35
C LYS A 11 29.85 8.50 21.95
N PHE A 12 30.57 7.51 21.42
CA PHE A 12 30.29 6.90 20.13
C PHE A 12 28.84 6.39 20.04
N PHE A 13 28.39 5.56 20.98
CA PHE A 13 27.01 5.05 20.97
C PHE A 13 25.95 6.15 21.14
N ILE A 14 26.24 7.21 21.90
CA ILE A 14 25.34 8.37 22.01
C ILE A 14 25.22 9.07 20.65
N TYR A 15 26.33 9.32 19.97
CA TYR A 15 26.31 9.94 18.64
C TYR A 15 25.59 9.06 17.62
N CYS A 16 25.83 7.74 17.62
CA CYS A 16 25.10 6.82 16.75
C CYS A 16 23.58 6.86 17.01
N ASN A 17 23.15 6.91 18.28
CA ASN A 17 21.74 7.01 18.64
C ASN A 17 21.11 8.31 18.11
N ILE A 18 21.79 9.44 18.29
CA ILE A 18 21.32 10.75 17.79
C ILE A 18 21.25 10.75 16.26
N ILE A 19 22.28 10.27 15.57
CA ILE A 19 22.31 10.22 14.09
C ILE A 19 21.19 9.32 13.55
N ALA A 20 21.01 8.13 14.14
CA ALA A 20 19.89 7.25 13.80
C ALA A 20 18.53 7.95 14.02
N GLY A 21 18.42 8.74 15.08
CA GLY A 21 17.26 9.57 15.36
C GLY A 21 16.97 10.63 14.31
N ILE A 22 18.02 11.35 13.87
CA ILE A 22 17.89 12.37 12.83
C ILE A 22 17.43 11.73 11.51
N PHE A 23 18.03 10.62 11.10
CA PHE A 23 17.61 9.92 9.88
C PHE A 23 16.21 9.34 9.98
N PHE A 24 15.81 8.83 11.16
CA PHE A 24 14.45 8.40 11.40
C PHE A 24 13.45 9.56 11.22
N LEU A 25 13.73 10.72 11.81
CA LEU A 25 12.87 11.91 11.70
C LEU A 25 12.81 12.43 10.25
N LEU A 26 13.94 12.49 9.55
CA LEU A 26 13.97 12.86 8.14
C LEU A 26 13.14 11.89 7.27
N GLY A 27 13.21 10.59 7.54
CA GLY A 27 12.36 9.61 6.85
C GLY A 27 10.87 9.76 7.19
N CYS A 28 10.53 9.96 8.47
CA CYS A 28 9.14 10.15 8.91
C CYS A 28 8.50 11.42 8.32
N TYR A 29 9.29 12.48 8.15
CA TYR A 29 8.85 13.79 7.69
C TYR A 29 9.34 14.11 6.27
N GLY A 30 9.70 13.09 5.48
CA GLY A 30 10.20 13.27 4.12
C GLY A 30 9.24 14.03 3.20
N TYR A 31 7.94 13.95 3.47
CA TYR A 31 6.89 14.66 2.73
C TYR A 31 6.95 16.19 2.85
N LEU A 32 7.68 16.73 3.85
CA LEU A 32 7.87 18.18 4.01
C LEU A 32 8.94 18.75 3.05
N PHE A 33 9.70 17.88 2.37
CA PHE A 33 10.78 18.28 1.48
C PHE A 33 10.33 18.22 0.02
N ASN A 34 10.82 19.14 -0.81
CA ASN A 34 10.56 19.10 -2.24
C ASN A 34 11.23 17.84 -2.85
N PRO A 35 10.46 16.89 -3.42
CA PRO A 35 10.99 15.62 -3.91
C PRO A 35 11.86 15.77 -5.16
N GLU A 36 11.71 16.84 -5.96
CA GLU A 36 12.58 17.07 -7.13
C GLU A 36 14.00 17.43 -6.70
N LYS A 37 14.15 18.17 -5.60
CA LYS A 37 15.46 18.59 -5.08
C LYS A 37 16.05 17.60 -4.09
N PHE A 38 15.20 17.04 -3.22
CA PHE A 38 15.61 16.19 -2.10
C PHE A 38 15.11 14.75 -2.25
N TRP A 39 15.16 14.21 -3.47
CA TRP A 39 14.69 12.85 -3.78
C TRP A 39 15.30 11.77 -2.88
N PHE A 40 16.56 11.95 -2.45
CA PHE A 40 17.27 11.02 -1.56
C PHE A 40 16.64 10.91 -0.16
N ILE A 41 15.89 11.92 0.31
CA ILE A 41 15.14 11.84 1.58
C ILE A 41 14.01 10.82 1.44
N GLY A 42 13.45 10.64 0.24
CA GLY A 42 12.49 9.56 -0.03
C GLY A 42 13.06 8.17 0.24
N LEU A 43 14.37 7.96 0.07
CA LEU A 43 15.03 6.70 0.45
C LEU A 43 15.02 6.52 1.97
N LEU A 44 15.17 7.59 2.76
CA LEU A 44 15.07 7.54 4.22
C LEU A 44 13.66 7.16 4.67
N THR A 45 12.61 7.58 3.94
CA THR A 45 11.24 7.13 4.18
C THR A 45 11.13 5.62 4.04
N LEU A 46 11.74 5.04 2.99
CA LEU A 46 11.73 3.59 2.77
C LEU A 46 12.45 2.81 3.89
N VAL A 47 13.60 3.32 4.37
CA VAL A 47 14.38 2.65 5.42
C VAL A 47 13.99 3.04 6.86
N SER A 48 13.00 3.92 7.03
CA SER A 48 12.57 4.44 8.33
C SER A 48 12.18 3.35 9.33
N PHE A 49 11.62 2.23 8.86
CA PHE A 49 11.33 1.07 9.71
C PHE A 49 12.58 0.46 10.34
N TYR A 50 13.70 0.38 9.62
CA TYR A 50 14.96 -0.13 10.19
C TYR A 50 15.54 0.83 11.23
N PHE A 51 15.44 2.15 10.99
CA PHE A 51 15.84 3.14 12.00
C PHE A 51 14.97 3.07 13.25
N LEU A 52 13.66 2.80 13.13
CA LEU A 52 12.81 2.50 14.29
C LEU A 52 13.36 1.32 15.10
N LEU A 53 13.69 0.19 14.44
CA LEU A 53 14.26 -0.98 15.13
C LEU A 53 15.59 -0.65 15.82
N ILE A 54 16.44 0.16 15.19
CA ILE A 54 17.70 0.64 15.79
C ILE A 54 17.42 1.49 17.04
N LEU A 55 16.46 2.42 16.98
CA LEU A 55 16.06 3.26 18.12
C LEU A 55 15.47 2.42 19.26
N LEU A 56 14.65 1.42 18.96
CA LEU A 56 14.16 0.47 19.96
C LEU A 56 15.32 -0.31 20.59
N GLY A 57 16.27 -0.77 19.77
CA GLY A 57 17.50 -1.40 20.25
C GLY A 57 18.31 -0.50 21.19
N PHE A 58 18.44 0.79 20.86
CA PHE A 58 19.07 1.78 21.73
C PHE A 58 18.32 1.99 23.05
N ILE A 59 16.98 1.97 23.04
CA ILE A 59 16.18 2.04 24.28
C ILE A 59 16.56 0.87 25.19
N PHE A 60 16.48 -0.37 24.72
CA PHE A 60 16.82 -1.54 25.53
C PHE A 60 18.28 -1.56 25.98
N PHE A 61 19.21 -1.24 25.08
CA PHE A 61 20.63 -1.13 25.39
C PHE A 61 20.90 -0.12 26.51
N TRP A 62 20.33 1.09 26.41
CA TRP A 62 20.56 2.14 27.41
C TRP A 62 19.79 1.88 28.70
N LEU A 63 18.62 1.24 28.68
CA LEU A 63 17.91 0.83 29.89
C LEU A 63 18.79 -0.08 30.78
N ILE A 64 19.58 -0.96 30.18
CA ILE A 64 20.49 -1.84 30.94
C ILE A 64 21.78 -1.09 31.32
N ALA A 65 22.40 -0.37 30.37
CA ALA A 65 23.70 0.23 30.59
C ALA A 65 23.65 1.52 31.44
N LYS A 66 22.78 2.46 31.07
CA LYS A 66 22.56 3.78 31.71
C LYS A 66 21.20 4.36 31.27
N PRO A 67 20.11 4.11 32.05
CA PRO A 67 18.74 4.41 31.64
C PRO A 67 18.50 5.83 31.13
N PHE A 68 19.21 6.82 31.67
CA PHE A 68 19.10 8.22 31.26
C PHE A 68 19.29 8.43 29.75
N TYR A 69 20.14 7.65 29.07
CA TYR A 69 20.35 7.80 27.62
C TYR A 69 19.27 7.17 26.75
N SER A 70 18.41 6.31 27.32
CA SER A 70 17.24 5.78 26.59
C SER A 70 16.24 6.89 26.25
N PHE A 71 16.23 7.98 27.03
CA PHE A 71 15.38 9.15 26.76
C PHE A 71 15.65 9.79 25.40
N ILE A 72 16.87 9.68 24.85
CA ILE A 72 17.17 10.20 23.51
C ILE A 72 16.23 9.58 22.49
N SER A 73 16.22 8.25 22.42
CA SER A 73 15.38 7.49 21.50
C SER A 73 13.89 7.65 21.81
N ILE A 74 13.52 7.68 23.09
CA ILE A 74 12.12 7.90 23.50
C ILE A 74 11.61 9.27 23.01
N VAL A 75 12.37 10.34 23.21
CA VAL A 75 12.00 11.68 22.75
C VAL A 75 11.87 11.72 21.22
N ILE A 76 12.80 11.09 20.50
CA ILE A 76 12.71 10.97 19.03
C ILE A 76 11.42 10.26 18.61
N LEU A 77 11.07 9.14 19.25
CA LEU A 77 9.83 8.41 18.94
C LEU A 77 8.58 9.22 19.27
N LEU A 78 8.60 10.02 20.34
CA LEU A 78 7.51 10.95 20.67
C LEU A 78 7.36 12.06 19.62
N LEU A 79 8.47 12.62 19.12
CA LEU A 79 8.45 13.62 18.05
C LEU A 79 7.91 13.04 16.74
N ALA A 80 8.08 11.74 16.49
CA ALA A 80 7.54 11.04 15.33
C ALA A 80 6.25 10.26 15.62
N TRP A 81 5.54 10.57 16.72
CA TRP A 81 4.37 9.78 17.15
C TRP A 81 3.28 9.65 16.09
N VAL A 82 3.02 10.71 15.33
CA VAL A 82 2.01 10.68 14.26
C VAL A 82 2.45 9.80 13.08
N PRO A 83 3.61 10.03 12.42
CA PRO A 83 4.15 9.12 11.41
C PRO A 83 4.28 7.66 11.87
N LEU A 84 4.65 7.45 13.14
CA LEU A 84 4.84 6.12 13.71
C LEU A 84 3.57 5.27 13.67
N LYS A 85 2.38 5.88 13.84
CA LYS A 85 1.09 5.18 13.72
C LYS A 85 0.81 4.68 12.30
N HIS A 86 1.35 5.37 11.29
CA HIS A 86 1.23 4.95 9.89
C HIS A 86 2.25 3.86 9.54
N LEU A 87 3.44 3.94 10.15
CA LEU A 87 4.54 3.01 9.94
C LEU A 87 4.32 1.67 10.65
N VAL A 88 3.78 1.69 11.87
CA VAL A 88 3.35 0.49 12.61
C VAL A 88 1.85 0.58 12.88
N LYS A 89 1.07 -0.03 11.99
CA LYS A 89 -0.35 -0.23 12.23
C LYS A 89 -0.55 -1.51 13.04
N ALA A 90 -0.94 -1.35 14.31
CA ALA A 90 -1.45 -2.47 15.09
C ALA A 90 -2.74 -2.98 14.42
N ARG A 91 -2.66 -4.12 13.73
CA ARG A 91 -3.83 -4.82 13.21
C ARG A 91 -4.51 -5.50 14.39
N ILE A 92 -5.37 -4.76 15.08
CA ILE A 92 -6.37 -5.37 15.97
C ILE A 92 -7.33 -6.08 15.02
N SER A 93 -7.10 -7.37 14.81
CA SER A 93 -7.93 -8.17 13.92
C SER A 93 -9.35 -8.20 14.48
N HIS A 94 -10.26 -7.44 13.87
CA HIS A 94 -11.66 -7.79 13.93
C HIS A 94 -11.82 -9.13 13.20
N THR A 95 -12.52 -10.07 13.81
CA THR A 95 -12.86 -11.34 13.17
C THR A 95 -13.66 -11.03 11.91
N PHE A 96 -13.09 -11.35 10.75
CA PHE A 96 -13.82 -11.21 9.50
C PHE A 96 -14.86 -12.32 9.40
N GLU A 97 -16.13 -11.98 9.43
CA GLU A 97 -17.21 -12.93 9.21
C GLU A 97 -17.50 -13.05 7.71
N LEU A 98 -17.29 -14.26 7.17
CA LEU A 98 -17.61 -14.53 5.77
C LEU A 98 -19.10 -14.37 5.51
N LYS A 99 -19.95 -14.76 6.47
CA LYS A 99 -21.40 -14.51 6.41
C LYS A 99 -21.65 -13.00 6.52
N LYS A 100 -22.22 -12.44 5.46
CA LYS A 100 -22.58 -11.03 5.40
C LYS A 100 -23.79 -10.76 6.31
N ALA A 101 -23.65 -9.81 7.24
CA ALA A 101 -24.78 -9.36 8.08
C ALA A 101 -25.83 -8.61 7.24
N GLY A 102 -27.09 -8.68 7.66
CA GLY A 102 -28.18 -7.93 7.03
C GLY A 102 -27.94 -6.42 7.13
N ASN A 103 -28.42 -5.67 6.13
CA ASN A 103 -28.30 -4.21 6.07
C ASN A 103 -26.86 -3.66 6.15
N THR A 104 -25.89 -4.45 5.69
CA THR A 104 -24.49 -4.00 5.55
C THR A 104 -24.09 -3.92 4.08
N ILE A 105 -23.15 -3.04 3.78
CA ILE A 105 -22.48 -2.97 2.47
C ILE A 105 -21.12 -3.63 2.63
N ARG A 106 -20.80 -4.58 1.76
CA ARG A 106 -19.51 -5.24 1.69
C ARG A 106 -18.72 -4.69 0.51
N VAL A 107 -17.55 -4.14 0.80
CA VAL A 107 -16.63 -3.59 -0.20
C VAL A 107 -15.39 -4.49 -0.27
N MET A 108 -15.01 -4.89 -1.48
CA MET A 108 -13.75 -5.56 -1.75
C MET A 108 -12.82 -4.58 -2.46
N SER A 109 -11.59 -4.45 -1.97
CA SER A 109 -10.50 -3.80 -2.72
C SER A 109 -9.42 -4.84 -2.96
N TRP A 110 -9.03 -5.05 -4.20
CA TRP A 110 -8.04 -6.05 -4.55
C TRP A 110 -7.22 -5.64 -5.77
N ASN A 111 -5.90 -5.65 -5.64
CA ASN A 111 -5.02 -5.65 -6.80
C ASN A 111 -5.06 -7.04 -7.44
N VAL A 112 -5.63 -7.12 -8.64
CA VAL A 112 -5.96 -8.37 -9.32
C VAL A 112 -4.86 -8.84 -10.27
N GLU A 113 -3.72 -8.13 -10.32
CA GLU A 113 -2.56 -8.52 -11.14
C GLU A 113 -2.97 -8.89 -12.58
N HIS A 114 -3.65 -7.96 -13.25
CA HIS A 114 -4.16 -8.09 -14.62
C HIS A 114 -5.17 -9.24 -14.82
N PHE A 115 -5.79 -9.75 -13.75
CA PHE A 115 -6.60 -10.98 -13.76
C PHE A 115 -5.90 -12.14 -14.46
N LYS A 116 -4.56 -12.21 -14.30
CA LYS A 116 -3.71 -13.25 -14.87
C LYS A 116 -3.84 -13.43 -16.39
N ILE A 117 -4.16 -12.36 -17.12
CA ILE A 117 -4.32 -12.41 -18.59
C ILE A 117 -3.07 -12.95 -19.29
N ALA A 118 -1.87 -12.61 -18.81
CA ALA A 118 -0.60 -13.06 -19.39
C ALA A 118 -0.40 -14.59 -19.28
N GLU A 119 -0.90 -15.20 -18.19
CA GLU A 119 -0.76 -16.63 -17.92
C GLU A 119 -1.95 -17.45 -18.39
N HIS A 120 -3.05 -16.82 -18.82
CA HIS A 120 -4.32 -17.50 -19.06
C HIS A 120 -4.22 -18.66 -20.07
N LYS A 121 -3.34 -18.57 -21.08
CA LYS A 121 -3.14 -19.68 -22.04
C LYS A 121 -2.60 -20.95 -21.38
N LYS A 122 -1.77 -20.81 -20.33
CA LYS A 122 -1.17 -21.92 -19.58
C LYS A 122 -2.02 -22.32 -18.37
N HIS A 123 -2.65 -21.34 -17.73
CA HIS A 123 -3.35 -21.46 -16.45
C HIS A 123 -4.74 -20.78 -16.46
N PRO A 124 -5.68 -21.19 -17.32
CA PRO A 124 -7.01 -20.58 -17.40
C PRO A 124 -7.80 -20.70 -16.09
N GLU A 125 -7.51 -21.73 -15.29
CA GLU A 125 -8.11 -21.98 -13.97
C GLU A 125 -7.89 -20.87 -12.97
N GLN A 126 -6.76 -20.13 -13.05
CA GLN A 126 -6.46 -19.05 -12.11
C GLN A 126 -7.55 -17.97 -12.13
N LYS A 127 -7.97 -17.55 -13.33
CA LYS A 127 -9.05 -16.58 -13.48
C LYS A 127 -10.35 -17.08 -12.84
N LEU A 128 -10.70 -18.36 -13.06
CA LEU A 128 -11.90 -18.95 -12.49
C LEU A 128 -11.84 -19.00 -10.96
N GLN A 129 -10.68 -19.34 -10.40
CA GLN A 129 -10.45 -19.34 -8.95
C GLN A 129 -10.56 -17.93 -8.37
N MET A 130 -10.04 -16.91 -9.06
CA MET A 130 -10.19 -15.51 -8.65
C MET A 130 -11.65 -15.06 -8.65
N LEU A 131 -12.41 -15.38 -9.71
CA LEU A 131 -13.85 -15.10 -9.77
C LEU A 131 -14.63 -15.83 -8.67
N ALA A 132 -14.31 -17.10 -8.44
CA ALA A 132 -14.91 -17.89 -7.37
C ALA A 132 -14.61 -17.31 -5.98
N LEU A 133 -13.39 -16.82 -5.76
CA LEU A 133 -13.00 -16.14 -4.53
C LEU A 133 -13.83 -14.87 -4.33
N ILE A 134 -13.94 -14.02 -5.36
CA ILE A 134 -14.74 -12.79 -5.28
C ILE A 134 -16.19 -13.14 -4.93
N ASN A 135 -16.77 -14.14 -5.61
CA ASN A 135 -18.12 -14.60 -5.35
C ASN A 135 -18.32 -15.20 -3.95
N ASN A 136 -17.32 -15.92 -3.41
CA ASN A 136 -17.35 -16.46 -2.05
C ASN A 136 -17.39 -15.35 -1.00
N TYR A 137 -16.60 -14.29 -1.20
CA TYR A 137 -16.66 -13.10 -0.34
C TYR A 137 -17.92 -12.25 -0.59
N ASN A 138 -18.63 -12.43 -1.70
CA ASN A 138 -19.89 -11.79 -2.05
C ASN A 138 -19.93 -10.26 -1.77
N PRO A 139 -19.00 -9.47 -2.34
CA PRO A 139 -19.04 -8.01 -2.21
C PRO A 139 -20.29 -7.42 -2.89
N ASP A 140 -20.70 -6.24 -2.46
CA ASP A 140 -21.67 -5.40 -3.18
C ASP A 140 -20.98 -4.37 -4.06
N ILE A 141 -19.76 -3.99 -3.70
CA ILE A 141 -18.87 -3.12 -4.47
C ILE A 141 -17.49 -3.78 -4.52
N ALA A 142 -16.94 -3.94 -5.71
CA ALA A 142 -15.62 -4.48 -5.95
C ALA A 142 -14.74 -3.45 -6.66
N CYS A 143 -13.66 -3.03 -6.02
CA CYS A 143 -12.67 -2.10 -6.52
C CYS A 143 -11.40 -2.88 -6.88
N PHE A 144 -11.07 -2.96 -8.17
CA PHE A 144 -9.91 -3.70 -8.63
C PHE A 144 -8.82 -2.78 -9.18
N GLN A 145 -7.62 -2.90 -8.63
CA GLN A 145 -6.39 -2.28 -9.12
C GLN A 145 -5.67 -3.19 -10.11
N GLU A 146 -4.84 -2.62 -10.99
CA GLU A 146 -4.14 -3.37 -12.05
C GLU A 146 -5.09 -4.21 -12.92
N MET A 147 -6.25 -3.65 -13.24
CA MET A 147 -7.24 -4.30 -14.10
C MET A 147 -6.78 -4.23 -15.56
N VAL A 148 -6.71 -5.40 -16.21
CA VAL A 148 -6.59 -5.49 -17.68
C VAL A 148 -7.86 -6.09 -18.25
N ALA A 149 -8.64 -5.26 -18.93
CA ALA A 149 -9.91 -5.65 -19.50
C ALA A 149 -10.20 -4.99 -20.86
N SER A 150 -11.01 -5.68 -21.65
CA SER A 150 -11.61 -5.13 -22.87
C SER A 150 -13.00 -4.57 -22.56
N ASP A 151 -13.23 -3.32 -22.95
CA ASP A 151 -14.53 -2.65 -22.91
C ASP A 151 -15.24 -2.63 -24.27
N LYS A 152 -14.62 -3.19 -25.30
CA LYS A 152 -15.12 -3.16 -26.69
C LYS A 152 -15.33 -4.52 -27.33
N ASN A 153 -14.54 -5.53 -26.95
CA ASN A 153 -14.59 -6.86 -27.54
C ASN A 153 -15.24 -7.85 -26.55
N PRO A 154 -16.52 -8.23 -26.72
CA PRO A 154 -17.20 -9.18 -25.83
C PRO A 154 -16.62 -10.60 -25.87
N GLN A 155 -15.87 -10.95 -26.93
CA GLN A 155 -15.21 -12.25 -27.07
C GLN A 155 -13.81 -12.27 -26.44
N ALA A 156 -13.32 -11.13 -25.97
CA ALA A 156 -12.02 -11.05 -25.31
C ALA A 156 -12.02 -11.77 -23.96
N ILE A 157 -10.86 -12.33 -23.62
CA ILE A 157 -10.65 -13.19 -22.47
C ILE A 157 -10.93 -12.50 -21.13
N ASN A 158 -10.77 -11.18 -21.07
CA ASN A 158 -11.11 -10.34 -19.92
C ASN A 158 -12.04 -9.19 -20.34
N ASN A 159 -13.18 -9.52 -20.95
CA ASN A 159 -14.18 -8.51 -21.27
C ASN A 159 -15.01 -8.10 -20.04
N ILE A 160 -15.38 -6.81 -19.97
CA ILE A 160 -16.11 -6.25 -18.81
C ILE A 160 -17.49 -6.87 -18.64
N GLU A 161 -18.21 -7.12 -19.73
CA GLU A 161 -19.56 -7.72 -19.67
C GLU A 161 -19.55 -9.09 -19.00
N GLY A 162 -18.52 -9.90 -19.28
CA GLY A 162 -18.27 -11.18 -18.65
C GLY A 162 -18.04 -11.03 -17.15
N PHE A 163 -17.21 -10.08 -16.72
CA PHE A 163 -17.02 -9.80 -15.29
C PHE A 163 -18.33 -9.37 -14.61
N MET A 164 -19.10 -8.47 -15.23
CA MET A 164 -20.39 -8.01 -14.69
C MET A 164 -21.37 -9.18 -14.51
N LYS A 165 -21.42 -10.11 -15.48
CA LYS A 165 -22.28 -11.30 -15.43
C LYS A 165 -21.83 -12.29 -14.36
N GLU A 166 -20.55 -12.66 -14.35
CA GLU A 166 -19.99 -13.65 -13.43
C GLU A 166 -20.03 -13.18 -11.97
N LEU A 167 -19.88 -11.87 -11.73
CA LEU A 167 -19.89 -11.27 -10.40
C LEU A 167 -21.28 -10.73 -9.99
N LYS A 168 -22.27 -10.79 -10.88
CA LYS A 168 -23.64 -10.28 -10.67
C LYS A 168 -23.65 -8.80 -10.26
N MET A 169 -22.81 -7.99 -10.92
CA MET A 169 -22.62 -6.56 -10.67
C MET A 169 -22.94 -5.77 -11.95
N PRO A 170 -24.18 -5.30 -12.14
CA PRO A 170 -24.63 -4.70 -13.39
C PRO A 170 -24.15 -3.25 -13.60
N TYR A 171 -23.45 -2.65 -12.64
CA TYR A 171 -22.91 -1.30 -12.78
C TYR A 171 -21.40 -1.33 -12.67
N TYR A 172 -20.72 -0.58 -13.54
CA TYR A 172 -19.27 -0.42 -13.46
C TYR A 172 -18.80 0.99 -13.82
N TYR A 173 -17.59 1.30 -13.37
CA TYR A 173 -16.81 2.41 -13.89
C TYR A 173 -15.37 1.94 -14.09
N TYR A 174 -14.91 2.00 -15.32
CA TYR A 174 -13.55 1.61 -15.68
C TYR A 174 -12.76 2.86 -16.07
N SER A 175 -11.70 3.15 -15.31
CA SER A 175 -10.84 4.30 -15.50
C SER A 175 -9.48 3.83 -15.98
N TYR A 176 -9.10 4.23 -17.20
CA TYR A 176 -7.84 3.89 -17.84
C TYR A 176 -7.35 5.05 -18.72
N ASN A 177 -6.07 5.04 -19.09
CA ASN A 177 -5.52 5.99 -20.06
C ASN A 177 -5.59 5.33 -21.43
N SER A 178 -6.32 5.92 -22.38
CA SER A 178 -6.46 5.35 -23.72
C SER A 178 -5.16 5.27 -24.51
N LYS A 179 -4.09 5.96 -24.08
CA LYS A 179 -2.74 5.85 -24.65
C LYS A 179 -2.00 4.59 -24.20
N ILE A 180 -2.45 3.98 -23.10
CA ILE A 180 -1.83 2.80 -22.50
C ILE A 180 -2.69 1.59 -22.87
N ASP A 181 -2.18 0.81 -23.79
CA ASP A 181 -2.86 -0.32 -24.40
C ASP A 181 -2.03 -1.60 -24.17
N TYR A 182 -2.71 -2.73 -23.93
CA TYR A 182 -2.04 -3.99 -23.63
C TYR A 182 -1.78 -4.84 -24.89
N ASP A 183 -2.80 -5.01 -25.73
CA ASP A 183 -2.78 -5.92 -26.88
C ASP A 183 -3.75 -5.52 -28.01
N ASN A 184 -4.07 -4.23 -28.12
CA ASN A 184 -5.08 -3.57 -28.97
C ASN A 184 -6.54 -3.80 -28.58
N ASP A 185 -6.81 -4.79 -27.72
CA ASP A 185 -8.16 -5.14 -27.27
C ASP A 185 -8.39 -4.84 -25.78
N HIS A 186 -7.33 -4.89 -24.96
CA HIS A 186 -7.39 -4.66 -23.52
C HIS A 186 -6.64 -3.39 -23.09
N ARG A 187 -7.16 -2.76 -22.04
CA ARG A 187 -6.62 -1.52 -21.48
C ARG A 187 -6.11 -1.78 -20.06
N PHE A 188 -5.22 -0.94 -19.57
CA PHE A 188 -4.78 -0.99 -18.18
C PHE A 188 -5.50 0.07 -17.36
N GLY A 189 -6.07 -0.30 -16.22
CA GLY A 189 -6.78 0.66 -15.40
C GLY A 189 -7.18 0.17 -14.02
N ILE A 190 -8.04 0.97 -13.39
CA ILE A 190 -8.77 0.61 -12.18
C ILE A 190 -10.25 0.50 -12.51
N ILE A 191 -10.93 -0.51 -11.98
CA ILE A 191 -12.37 -0.71 -12.19
C ILE A 191 -13.12 -0.77 -10.86
N ILE A 192 -14.28 -0.13 -10.82
CA ILE A 192 -15.28 -0.30 -9.77
C ILE A 192 -16.45 -1.04 -10.38
N LEU A 193 -16.79 -2.20 -9.83
CA LEU A 193 -18.01 -2.96 -10.12
C LEU A 193 -18.97 -2.84 -8.93
N SER A 194 -20.26 -2.73 -9.19
CA SER A 194 -21.26 -2.43 -8.17
C SER A 194 -22.59 -3.13 -8.45
N LYS A 195 -23.25 -3.61 -7.39
CA LYS A 195 -24.65 -4.03 -7.41
C LYS A 195 -25.62 -2.85 -7.45
N PHE A 196 -25.17 -1.66 -7.05
CA PHE A 196 -25.96 -0.43 -6.97
C PHE A 196 -25.65 0.52 -8.14
N PRO A 197 -26.63 1.32 -8.60
CA PRO A 197 -26.41 2.32 -9.65
C PRO A 197 -25.30 3.31 -9.30
N LEU A 198 -24.43 3.58 -10.27
CA LEU A 198 -23.38 4.61 -10.15
C LEU A 198 -23.93 5.94 -10.69
N VAL A 199 -24.28 6.85 -9.78
CA VAL A 199 -24.90 8.15 -10.12
C VAL A 199 -23.88 9.15 -10.70
N ASN A 200 -22.68 9.22 -10.13
CA ASN A 200 -21.61 10.09 -10.60
C ASN A 200 -20.30 9.29 -10.68
N LYS A 201 -19.49 9.58 -11.69
CA LYS A 201 -18.24 8.89 -12.00
C LYS A 201 -17.19 9.93 -12.36
N MET A 202 -16.01 9.83 -11.74
CA MET A 202 -14.92 10.77 -11.97
C MET A 202 -13.58 10.05 -11.89
N THR A 203 -12.74 10.27 -12.90
CA THR A 203 -11.32 9.91 -12.87
C THR A 203 -10.56 11.11 -12.35
N VAL A 204 -9.78 10.93 -11.30
CA VAL A 204 -8.84 11.93 -10.80
C VAL A 204 -7.44 11.53 -11.25
N SER A 205 -6.85 12.32 -12.14
CA SER A 205 -5.48 12.12 -12.62
C SER A 205 -4.69 13.42 -12.51
N HIS A 206 -3.37 13.30 -12.31
CA HIS A 206 -2.48 14.44 -12.12
C HIS A 206 -1.50 14.54 -13.28
N SER A 207 -1.77 15.43 -14.24
CA SER A 207 -0.85 15.74 -15.34
C SER A 207 0.42 16.44 -14.80
N PRO A 208 1.63 16.12 -15.31
CA PRO A 208 1.92 15.18 -16.40
C PRO A 208 2.14 13.72 -15.96
N ASN A 209 2.19 13.44 -14.66
CA ASN A 209 2.52 12.11 -14.10
C ASN A 209 1.26 11.25 -13.88
N ASP A 210 0.48 11.03 -14.95
CA ASP A 210 -0.82 10.37 -14.89
C ASP A 210 -0.76 8.83 -14.92
N TYR A 211 0.38 8.25 -15.33
CA TYR A 211 0.56 6.80 -15.51
C TYR A 211 0.13 5.97 -14.30
N ASN A 212 0.62 6.30 -13.10
CA ASN A 212 0.30 5.54 -11.88
C ASN A 212 -1.06 5.89 -11.29
N SER A 213 -1.63 7.07 -11.61
CA SER A 213 -2.83 7.61 -10.94
C SER A 213 -4.11 6.82 -11.21
N ILE A 214 -4.08 5.97 -12.22
CA ILE A 214 -5.22 5.18 -12.70
C ILE A 214 -4.85 3.71 -12.87
N PHE A 215 -3.73 3.28 -12.29
CA PHE A 215 -3.22 1.91 -12.32
C PHE A 215 -3.29 1.24 -10.93
N GLN A 216 -2.99 2.00 -9.87
CA GLN A 216 -3.00 1.58 -8.45
C GLN A 216 -3.89 2.47 -7.58
#